data_AF-A0A6D0IMC8-F1
#
_entry.id   AF-A0A6D0IMC8-F1
#
_cell.length_a   1.000
_cell.length_b   1.000
_cell.length_c   1.000
_cell.angle_alpha   90.00
_cell.angle_beta   90.00
_cell.angle_gamma   90.00
#
_symmetry.space_group_name_H-M   'P 1'
#
loop_
_entity.id
_entity.type
_entity.pdbx_description
1 polymer ?
#
loop_
_entity_poly.entity_id
_entity_poly.type
_entity_poly.pdbx_seq_one_letter_code
_entity_poly.pdbx_strand_id
1 'polypeptide(L)'
;QRYAALTGSELSMTFNFHHLKVDYPGGEKWTLAKPDFVALKTLFRHWQQGMHNVAWNALFWCNHDQPRIVSRFGDEGEYRVPAAKMLAMVLHGMQGTPYIYQGEEIGMTNPHFSRITDYRDVESLNMFAELRNDGRDADELLAILASKSRDNSRTPMQWSNGDNAGFTAGEPWIGLG
;
A
#
# COMPACT_ATOMS: atom_id res chain seq x y z
N GLN A 1 -21.40 15.24 6.31
CA GLN A 1 -21.56 15.93 5.02
C GLN A 1 -21.50 14.87 3.93
N ARG A 2 -22.38 14.94 2.92
CA ARG A 2 -22.26 14.13 1.70
C ARG A 2 -21.18 14.81 0.83
N TYR A 3 -20.30 14.04 0.22
CA TYR A 3 -19.19 14.55 -0.60
C TYR A 3 -19.26 14.09 -2.06
N ALA A 4 -19.93 12.97 -2.32
CA ALA A 4 -20.19 12.46 -3.65
C ALA A 4 -21.66 12.05 -3.77
N ALA A 5 -22.21 12.26 -4.96
CA ALA A 5 -23.60 11.96 -5.25
C ALA A 5 -23.77 11.60 -6.73
N LEU A 6 -24.64 10.63 -7.03
CA LEU A 6 -24.96 10.23 -8.41
C LEU A 6 -25.66 11.33 -9.21
N THR A 7 -26.21 12.35 -8.54
CA THR A 7 -26.83 13.53 -9.15
C THR A 7 -25.81 14.47 -9.82
N GLY A 8 -24.51 14.32 -9.50
CA GLY A 8 -23.46 15.21 -10.00
C GLY A 8 -23.44 16.60 -9.34
N SER A 9 -24.13 16.77 -8.21
CA SER A 9 -24.17 18.06 -7.47
C SER A 9 -22.91 18.34 -6.65
N GLU A 10 -22.04 17.34 -6.45
CA GLU A 10 -20.81 17.41 -5.66
C GLU A 10 -19.68 16.68 -6.43
N LEU A 11 -18.85 15.86 -5.78
CA LEU A 11 -17.86 15.02 -6.47
C LEU A 11 -18.52 13.78 -7.11
N SER A 12 -17.89 13.25 -8.14
CA SER A 12 -18.35 12.01 -8.79
C SER A 12 -18.01 10.76 -7.97
N MET A 13 -16.90 10.76 -7.23
CA MET A 13 -16.44 9.64 -6.40
C MET A 13 -15.49 10.11 -5.31
N THR A 14 -15.22 9.24 -4.32
CA THR A 14 -14.27 9.52 -3.24
C THR A 14 -13.39 8.31 -2.94
N PHE A 15 -12.14 8.56 -2.56
CA PHE A 15 -11.28 7.57 -1.92
C PHE A 15 -11.60 7.45 -0.43
N ASN A 16 -11.64 6.23 0.08
CA ASN A 16 -11.65 5.96 1.52
C ASN A 16 -10.47 5.03 1.86
N PHE A 17 -9.93 5.15 3.07
CA PHE A 17 -8.69 4.46 3.47
C PHE A 17 -8.92 3.44 4.59
N HIS A 18 -10.15 3.00 4.82
CA HIS A 18 -10.45 2.12 5.97
C HIS A 18 -9.90 0.71 5.77
N HIS A 19 -10.04 0.16 4.55
CA HIS A 19 -9.55 -1.17 4.20
C HIS A 19 -8.02 -1.29 4.29
N LEU A 20 -7.30 -0.16 4.23
CA LEU A 20 -5.85 -0.07 4.38
C LEU A 20 -5.39 0.18 5.82
N LYS A 21 -6.27 -0.01 6.81
CA LYS A 21 -5.94 0.09 8.25
C LYS A 21 -6.26 -1.19 9.03
N VAL A 22 -6.64 -2.28 8.34
CA VAL A 22 -7.01 -3.56 8.97
C VAL A 22 -5.83 -4.30 9.59
N ASP A 23 -4.62 -3.81 9.37
CA ASP A 23 -3.36 -4.30 9.92
C ASP A 23 -2.72 -3.29 10.88
N TYR A 24 -3.49 -2.34 11.42
CA TYR A 24 -3.07 -1.32 12.39
C TYR A 24 -3.74 -1.61 13.75
N PRO A 25 -3.19 -2.51 14.58
CA PRO A 25 -3.74 -2.82 15.90
C PRO A 25 -3.85 -1.55 16.74
N GLY A 26 -5.03 -1.29 17.32
CA GLY A 26 -5.29 -0.07 18.09
C GLY A 26 -5.24 1.24 17.27
N GLY A 27 -5.16 1.15 15.93
CA GLY A 27 -4.93 2.32 15.07
C GLY A 27 -3.45 2.70 14.93
N GLU A 28 -2.54 1.94 15.53
CA GLU A 28 -1.10 2.23 15.53
C GLU A 28 -0.44 1.80 14.22
N LYS A 29 -0.11 2.77 13.36
CA LYS A 29 0.51 2.54 12.04
C LYS A 29 1.85 1.80 12.14
N TRP A 30 2.70 2.20 13.08
CA TRP A 30 4.09 1.74 13.22
C TRP A 30 4.20 0.46 14.05
N THR A 31 3.35 -0.51 13.73
CA THR A 31 3.32 -1.82 14.38
C THR A 31 3.24 -2.93 13.33
N LEU A 32 3.91 -4.04 13.60
CA LEU A 32 3.81 -5.25 12.78
C LEU A 32 2.61 -6.06 13.23
N ALA A 33 1.65 -6.24 12.33
CA ALA A 33 0.48 -7.07 12.57
C ALA A 33 0.02 -7.71 11.27
N LYS A 34 -0.57 -8.90 11.38
CA LYS A 34 -1.29 -9.53 10.28
C LYS A 34 -2.60 -8.77 10.03
N PRO A 35 -3.04 -8.65 8.77
CA PRO A 35 -4.33 -8.02 8.46
C PRO A 35 -5.50 -8.81 9.05
N ASP A 36 -6.47 -8.11 9.61
CA ASP A 36 -7.77 -8.68 9.94
C ASP A 36 -8.64 -8.78 8.68
N PHE A 37 -8.65 -9.98 8.08
CA PHE A 37 -9.44 -10.25 6.88
C PHE A 37 -10.96 -10.25 7.13
N VAL A 38 -11.42 -10.45 8.37
CA VAL A 38 -12.85 -10.37 8.69
C VAL A 38 -13.27 -8.90 8.75
N ALA A 39 -12.47 -8.05 9.37
CA ALA A 39 -12.65 -6.59 9.35
C ALA A 39 -12.59 -6.05 7.92
N LEU A 40 -11.65 -6.51 7.10
CA LEU A 40 -11.54 -6.13 5.68
C LEU A 40 -12.85 -6.38 4.91
N LYS A 41 -13.38 -7.60 4.99
CA LYS A 41 -14.65 -7.97 4.33
C LYS A 41 -15.83 -7.15 4.87
N THR A 42 -15.83 -6.86 6.16
CA THR A 42 -16.87 -6.04 6.80
C THR A 42 -16.85 -4.61 6.27
N LEU A 43 -15.66 -4.02 6.13
CA LEU A 43 -15.46 -2.68 5.57
C LEU A 43 -15.87 -2.63 4.08
N PHE A 44 -15.47 -3.62 3.28
CA PHE A 44 -15.91 -3.70 1.89
C PHE A 44 -17.44 -3.78 1.78
N ARG A 45 -18.09 -4.62 2.58
CA ARG A 45 -19.56 -4.66 2.63
C ARG A 45 -20.14 -3.30 3.01
N HIS A 46 -19.60 -2.64 4.04
CA HIS A 46 -20.08 -1.33 4.49
C HIS A 46 -20.04 -0.28 3.37
N TRP A 47 -18.90 -0.13 2.69
CA TRP A 47 -18.73 0.85 1.62
C TRP A 47 -19.50 0.49 0.34
N GLN A 48 -19.56 -0.79 -0.03
CA GLN A 48 -20.37 -1.23 -1.17
C GLN A 48 -21.85 -0.96 -0.93
N GLN A 49 -22.41 -1.39 0.21
CA GLN A 49 -23.83 -1.21 0.51
C GLN A 49 -24.19 0.25 0.77
N GLY A 50 -23.33 1.00 1.47
CA GLY A 50 -23.58 2.40 1.81
C GLY A 50 -23.52 3.35 0.62
N MET A 51 -22.73 3.02 -0.41
CA MET A 51 -22.57 3.86 -1.60
C MET A 51 -23.50 3.43 -2.74
N HIS A 52 -23.97 2.18 -2.75
CA HIS A 52 -24.87 1.67 -3.78
C HIS A 52 -26.12 2.55 -3.93
N ASN A 53 -26.42 3.00 -5.16
CA ASN A 53 -27.50 3.95 -5.50
C ASN A 53 -27.45 5.31 -4.78
N VAL A 54 -26.33 5.65 -4.14
CA VAL A 54 -26.13 6.93 -3.45
C VAL A 54 -24.95 7.71 -4.03
N ALA A 55 -23.81 7.05 -4.21
CA ALA A 55 -22.54 7.64 -4.65
C ALA A 55 -21.68 6.59 -5.38
N TRP A 56 -20.45 6.96 -5.80
CA TRP A 56 -19.53 6.07 -6.50
C TRP A 56 -18.22 5.87 -5.74
N ASN A 57 -17.76 4.61 -5.65
CA ASN A 57 -16.50 4.28 -4.98
C ASN A 57 -15.30 4.43 -5.92
N ALA A 58 -14.22 5.04 -5.43
CA ALA A 58 -12.89 4.83 -6.00
C ALA A 58 -12.27 3.59 -5.34
N LEU A 59 -11.98 2.55 -6.12
CA LEU A 59 -11.47 1.27 -5.66
C LEU A 59 -9.96 1.21 -5.89
N PHE A 60 -9.17 0.98 -4.85
CA PHE A 60 -7.71 0.91 -4.94
C PHE A 60 -7.13 0.05 -3.83
N TRP A 61 -5.99 -0.58 -4.11
CA TRP A 61 -5.14 -1.16 -3.07
C TRP A 61 -3.92 -0.30 -2.79
N CYS A 62 -3.28 0.17 -3.86
CA CYS A 62 -1.98 0.82 -3.81
C CYS A 62 -2.08 2.31 -4.15
N ASN A 63 -1.15 3.08 -3.61
CA ASN A 63 -0.73 4.39 -4.09
C ASN A 63 0.69 4.66 -3.56
N HIS A 64 1.22 5.85 -3.80
CA HIS A 64 2.57 6.27 -3.38
C HIS A 64 2.78 6.40 -1.85
N ASP A 65 1.74 6.24 -1.04
CA ASP A 65 1.80 6.30 0.43
C ASP A 65 1.56 4.94 1.10
N GLN A 66 1.19 3.92 0.32
CA GLN A 66 0.78 2.61 0.83
C GLN A 66 1.79 1.54 0.39
N PRO A 67 2.12 0.56 1.25
CA PRO A 67 2.94 -0.58 0.86
C PRO A 67 2.35 -1.35 -0.32
N ARG A 68 3.20 -2.07 -1.07
CA ARG A 68 2.73 -2.84 -2.23
C ARG A 68 1.82 -3.97 -1.77
N ILE A 69 0.66 -4.12 -2.41
CA ILE A 69 -0.42 -4.96 -1.87
C ILE A 69 -0.06 -6.44 -1.79
N VAL A 70 0.71 -6.95 -2.74
CA VAL A 70 1.12 -8.36 -2.75
C VAL A 70 2.01 -8.69 -1.56
N SER A 71 2.88 -7.76 -1.17
CA SER A 71 3.70 -7.85 0.05
C SER A 71 2.89 -7.71 1.32
N ARG A 72 1.87 -6.85 1.28
CA ARG A 72 1.09 -6.48 2.48
C ARG A 72 0.06 -7.54 2.84
N PHE A 73 -0.78 -7.93 1.89
CA PHE A 73 -1.95 -8.81 2.10
C PHE A 73 -1.89 -10.12 1.28
N GLY A 74 -0.85 -10.29 0.46
CA GLY A 74 -0.62 -11.48 -0.34
C GLY A 74 0.53 -12.33 0.20
N ASP A 75 1.29 -12.87 -0.75
CA ASP A 75 2.51 -13.65 -0.53
C ASP A 75 3.58 -13.14 -1.49
N GLU A 76 4.85 -13.12 -1.07
CA GLU A 76 5.97 -12.71 -1.95
C GLU A 76 6.76 -13.90 -2.52
N GLY A 77 6.51 -15.10 -1.98
CA GLY A 77 7.21 -16.33 -2.36
C GLY A 77 6.51 -17.10 -3.47
N GLU A 78 6.29 -18.39 -3.22
CA GLU A 78 5.70 -19.34 -4.16
C GLU A 78 4.37 -18.85 -4.75
N TYR A 79 3.57 -18.15 -3.95
CA TYR A 79 2.22 -17.72 -4.31
C TYR A 79 2.14 -16.27 -4.74
N ARG A 80 3.26 -15.58 -5.03
CA ARG A 80 3.23 -14.16 -5.44
C ARG A 80 2.30 -13.86 -6.60
N VAL A 81 2.43 -14.62 -7.69
CA VAL A 81 1.58 -14.45 -8.89
C VAL A 81 0.11 -14.74 -8.60
N PRO A 82 -0.28 -15.90 -8.02
CA PRO A 82 -1.68 -16.16 -7.72
C PRO A 82 -2.27 -15.19 -6.68
N ALA A 83 -1.50 -14.78 -5.66
CA ALA A 83 -1.95 -13.82 -4.66
C ALA A 83 -2.20 -12.43 -5.27
N ALA A 84 -1.28 -11.91 -6.10
CA ALA A 84 -1.45 -10.64 -6.79
C ALA A 84 -2.70 -10.65 -7.69
N LYS A 85 -2.90 -11.73 -8.46
CA LYS A 85 -4.10 -11.89 -9.31
C LYS A 85 -5.38 -11.96 -8.48
N MET A 86 -5.36 -12.69 -7.36
CA MET A 86 -6.51 -12.79 -6.45
C MET A 86 -6.88 -11.42 -5.88
N LEU A 87 -5.90 -10.65 -5.40
CA LEU A 87 -6.11 -9.31 -4.86
C LEU A 87 -6.71 -8.35 -5.92
N ALA A 88 -6.20 -8.41 -7.16
CA ALA A 88 -6.77 -7.66 -8.28
C ALA A 88 -8.23 -8.06 -8.54
N MET A 89 -8.54 -9.36 -8.60
CA MET A 89 -9.91 -9.85 -8.81
C MET A 89 -10.88 -9.44 -7.72
N VAL A 90 -10.46 -9.44 -6.44
CA VAL A 90 -11.27 -8.96 -5.32
C VAL A 90 -11.65 -7.49 -5.52
N LEU A 91 -10.70 -6.65 -5.90
CA LEU A 91 -10.93 -5.21 -6.06
C LEU A 91 -11.76 -4.90 -7.31
N HIS A 92 -11.36 -5.45 -8.46
CA HIS A 92 -12.00 -5.20 -9.76
C HIS A 92 -13.38 -5.84 -9.88
N GLY A 93 -13.71 -6.81 -9.04
CA GLY A 93 -15.04 -7.41 -8.96
C GLY A 93 -16.08 -6.59 -8.19
N MET A 94 -15.69 -5.50 -7.52
CA MET A 94 -16.60 -4.64 -6.76
C MET A 94 -17.20 -3.51 -7.62
N GLN A 95 -18.31 -2.92 -7.16
CA GLN A 95 -18.90 -1.73 -7.80
C GLN A 95 -18.05 -0.49 -7.49
N GLY A 96 -17.54 0.15 -8.53
CA GLY A 96 -16.79 1.40 -8.46
C GLY A 96 -15.85 1.57 -9.65
N THR A 97 -14.95 2.54 -9.56
CA THR A 97 -13.87 2.75 -10.54
C THR A 97 -12.56 2.23 -9.97
N PRO A 98 -11.96 1.17 -10.55
CA PRO A 98 -10.65 0.67 -10.14
C PRO A 98 -9.52 1.64 -10.51
N TYR A 99 -8.57 1.78 -9.61
CA TYR A 99 -7.29 2.48 -9.79
C TYR A 99 -6.16 1.47 -9.61
N ILE A 100 -5.27 1.41 -10.60
CA ILE A 100 -4.06 0.60 -10.57
C ILE A 100 -2.89 1.56 -10.35
N TYR A 101 -2.02 1.24 -9.39
CA TYR A 101 -0.79 2.00 -9.18
C TYR A 101 0.39 1.38 -9.94
N GLN A 102 1.32 2.19 -10.43
CA GLN A 102 2.44 1.71 -11.26
C GLN A 102 3.21 0.56 -10.58
N GLY A 103 3.34 -0.56 -11.30
CA GLY A 103 4.01 -1.76 -10.80
C GLY A 103 3.09 -2.78 -10.15
N GLU A 104 1.84 -2.41 -9.81
CA GLU A 104 0.84 -3.37 -9.30
C GLU A 104 0.51 -4.43 -10.36
N GLU A 105 0.45 -4.04 -11.63
CA GLU A 105 0.13 -4.89 -12.78
C GLU A 105 1.20 -5.97 -13.08
N ILE A 106 2.44 -5.73 -12.64
CA ILE A 106 3.55 -6.71 -12.72
C ILE A 106 3.84 -7.36 -11.36
N GLY A 107 3.04 -7.05 -10.33
CA GLY A 107 3.19 -7.61 -8.99
C GLY A 107 4.51 -7.22 -8.32
N MET A 108 4.95 -5.96 -8.47
CA MET A 108 6.08 -5.42 -7.72
C MET A 108 5.85 -5.60 -6.21
N THR A 109 6.92 -5.88 -5.48
CA THR A 109 6.92 -6.10 -4.04
C THR A 109 7.48 -4.88 -3.28
N ASN A 110 7.41 -4.90 -1.96
CA ASN A 110 8.22 -4.03 -1.12
C ASN A 110 9.72 -4.35 -1.36
N PRO A 111 10.62 -3.36 -1.21
CA PRO A 111 12.06 -3.53 -1.44
C PRO A 111 12.80 -4.17 -0.26
N HIS A 112 12.20 -4.24 0.93
CA HIS A 112 12.82 -4.80 2.14
C HIS A 112 14.19 -4.21 2.50
N PHE A 113 14.34 -2.90 2.33
CA PHE A 113 15.57 -2.18 2.71
C PHE A 113 15.98 -2.49 4.15
N SER A 114 17.22 -2.94 4.31
CA SER A 114 17.78 -3.41 5.58
C SER A 114 18.64 -2.38 6.30
N ARG A 115 18.81 -1.18 5.73
CA ARG A 115 19.55 -0.07 6.36
C ARG A 115 18.73 1.19 6.31
N ILE A 116 18.79 1.98 7.38
CA ILE A 116 18.08 3.27 7.44
C ILE A 116 18.50 4.22 6.31
N THR A 117 19.76 4.13 5.85
CA THR A 117 20.31 4.94 4.76
C THR A 117 19.77 4.59 3.38
N ASP A 118 19.01 3.51 3.24
CA ASP A 118 18.36 3.15 1.98
C ASP A 118 16.98 3.82 1.83
N TYR A 119 16.40 4.30 2.94
CA TYR A 119 15.16 5.08 2.95
C TYR A 119 15.41 6.56 2.61
N ARG A 120 14.37 7.24 2.12
CA ARG A 120 14.37 8.66 1.72
C ARG A 120 13.22 9.45 2.35
N ASP A 121 12.13 8.78 2.69
CA ASP A 121 10.93 9.38 3.23
C ASP A 121 11.17 9.96 4.63
N VAL A 122 10.87 11.25 4.77
CA VAL A 122 11.10 11.98 6.02
C VAL A 122 10.29 11.43 7.21
N GLU A 123 9.08 10.91 6.97
CA GLU A 123 8.28 10.30 8.04
C GLU A 123 8.95 9.02 8.56
N SER A 124 9.49 8.22 7.66
CA SER A 124 10.25 6.99 7.97
C SER A 124 11.53 7.30 8.76
N LEU A 125 12.29 8.30 8.34
CA LEU A 125 13.53 8.73 9.00
C LEU A 125 13.25 9.32 10.40
N ASN A 126 12.23 10.18 10.53
CA ASN A 126 11.85 10.77 11.80
C ASN A 126 11.35 9.71 12.79
N MET A 127 10.45 8.84 12.35
CA MET A 127 9.94 7.75 13.18
C MET A 127 11.08 6.85 13.69
N PHE A 128 12.02 6.49 12.81
CA PHE A 128 13.17 5.68 13.20
C PHE A 128 14.01 6.41 14.25
N ALA A 129 14.35 7.68 14.03
CA ALA A 129 15.15 8.46 14.96
C ALA A 129 14.47 8.64 16.33
N GLU A 130 13.18 8.99 16.34
CA GLU A 130 12.39 9.17 17.57
C GLU A 130 12.33 7.86 18.39
N LEU A 131 11.91 6.76 17.76
CA LEU A 131 11.77 5.49 18.49
C LEU A 131 13.13 4.89 18.89
N ARG A 132 14.19 5.12 18.11
CA ARG A 132 15.56 4.76 18.54
C ARG A 132 16.00 5.53 19.76
N ASN A 133 15.70 6.83 19.84
CA ASN A 133 16.00 7.64 21.01
C ASN A 133 15.22 7.17 22.26
N ASP A 134 14.03 6.64 22.06
CA ASP A 134 13.23 5.98 23.11
C ASP A 134 13.75 4.58 23.49
N GLY A 135 14.87 4.12 22.91
CA GLY A 135 15.52 2.86 23.24
C GLY A 135 14.98 1.63 22.51
N ARG A 136 14.11 1.81 21.49
CA ARG A 136 13.64 0.69 20.66
C ARG A 136 14.77 0.10 19.83
N ASP A 137 14.74 -1.20 19.59
CA ASP A 137 15.76 -1.89 18.81
C ASP A 137 15.76 -1.47 17.33
N ALA A 138 16.95 -1.41 16.71
CA ALA A 138 17.09 -0.94 15.33
C ALA A 138 16.53 -1.95 14.33
N ASP A 139 16.76 -3.23 14.56
CA ASP A 139 16.34 -4.28 13.63
C ASP A 139 14.82 -4.41 13.65
N GLU A 140 14.20 -4.28 14.83
CA GLU A 140 12.74 -4.18 14.94
C GLU A 140 12.15 -3.01 14.15
N LEU A 141 12.76 -1.82 14.25
CA LEU A 141 12.28 -0.63 13.55
C LEU A 141 12.48 -0.73 12.04
N LEU A 142 13.59 -1.33 11.59
CA LEU A 142 13.84 -1.61 10.17
C LEU A 142 12.83 -2.62 9.62
N ALA A 143 12.46 -3.65 10.41
CA ALA A 143 11.40 -4.59 10.04
C ALA A 143 10.04 -3.89 9.93
N ILE A 144 9.72 -2.95 10.83
CA ILE A 144 8.52 -2.11 10.73
C ILE A 144 8.56 -1.27 9.44
N LEU A 145 9.69 -0.62 9.13
CA LEU A 145 9.86 0.19 7.92
C LEU A 145 9.70 -0.64 6.64
N ALA A 146 10.31 -1.83 6.58
CA ALA A 146 10.19 -2.75 5.46
C ALA A 146 8.72 -3.15 5.18
N SER A 147 7.87 -3.12 6.21
CA SER A 147 6.42 -3.34 6.07
C SER A 147 5.62 -2.07 5.79
N LYS A 148 5.95 -0.93 6.42
CA LYS A 148 5.05 0.23 6.55
C LYS A 148 5.54 1.53 5.91
N SER A 149 6.81 1.63 5.55
CA SER A 149 7.36 2.84 4.93
C SER A 149 6.62 3.17 3.64
N ARG A 150 6.44 4.47 3.39
CA ARG A 150 5.89 4.96 2.13
C ARG A 150 6.84 4.72 0.96
N ASP A 151 8.15 4.64 1.22
CA ASP A 151 9.15 4.37 0.18
C ASP A 151 8.97 2.99 -0.47
N ASN A 152 8.28 2.06 0.22
CA ASN A 152 8.04 0.72 -0.28
C ASN A 152 7.31 0.69 -1.64
N SER A 153 6.52 1.72 -1.97
CA SER A 153 5.86 1.87 -3.26
C SER A 153 6.42 3.00 -4.12
N ARG A 154 7.56 3.58 -3.73
CA ARG A 154 8.24 4.68 -4.45
C ARG A 154 9.54 4.25 -5.13
N THR A 155 9.94 2.99 -4.99
CA THR A 155 11.06 2.43 -5.73
C THR A 155 10.83 2.52 -7.24
N PRO A 156 11.91 2.60 -8.05
CA PRO A 156 11.78 2.77 -9.48
C PRO A 156 10.95 1.66 -10.14
N MET A 157 10.17 2.01 -11.16
CA MET A 157 9.40 1.04 -11.95
C MET A 157 10.36 0.07 -12.67
N GLN A 158 10.04 -1.22 -12.63
CA GLN A 158 10.87 -2.28 -13.20
C GLN A 158 10.49 -2.59 -14.65
N TRP A 159 11.08 -1.86 -15.61
CA TRP A 159 10.75 -1.99 -17.03
C TRP A 159 11.39 -3.22 -17.70
N SER A 160 12.57 -3.63 -17.25
CA SER A 160 13.35 -4.71 -17.86
C SER A 160 14.29 -5.38 -16.85
N ASN A 161 15.07 -6.34 -17.31
CA ASN A 161 16.14 -6.99 -16.56
C ASN A 161 17.52 -6.32 -16.71
N GLY A 162 17.60 -5.16 -17.37
CA GLY A 162 18.83 -4.38 -17.48
C GLY A 162 19.19 -3.63 -16.19
N ASP A 163 20.31 -2.89 -16.23
CA ASP A 163 20.77 -2.06 -15.11
C ASP A 163 19.66 -1.11 -14.63
N ASN A 164 19.53 -0.96 -13.31
CA ASN A 164 18.45 -0.25 -12.65
C ASN A 164 17.05 -0.64 -13.14
N ALA A 165 16.85 -1.90 -13.52
CA ALA A 165 15.63 -2.42 -14.13
C ALA A 165 15.18 -1.65 -15.40
N GLY A 166 16.13 -1.00 -16.10
CA GLY A 166 15.85 -0.14 -17.25
C GLY A 166 15.18 1.20 -16.90
N PHE A 167 15.15 1.59 -15.63
CA PHE A 167 14.57 2.87 -15.20
C PHE A 167 15.47 4.07 -15.55
N THR A 168 16.78 3.92 -15.38
CA THR A 168 17.75 4.99 -15.63
C THR A 168 19.13 4.40 -15.96
N ALA A 169 19.90 5.11 -16.79
CA ALA A 169 21.31 4.80 -17.04
C ALA A 169 22.26 5.41 -15.98
N GLY A 170 21.74 6.29 -15.11
CA GLY A 170 22.49 6.89 -13.99
C GLY A 170 22.20 6.21 -12.66
N GLU A 171 22.35 6.96 -11.57
CA GLU A 171 21.95 6.51 -10.23
C GLU A 171 20.48 6.87 -9.95
N PRO A 172 19.61 5.91 -9.59
CA PRO A 172 18.25 6.24 -9.19
C PRO A 172 18.26 6.95 -7.83
N TRP A 173 17.29 7.87 -7.63
CA TRP A 173 17.20 8.66 -6.40
C TRP A 173 16.95 7.82 -5.13
N ILE A 174 16.36 6.65 -5.31
CA ILE A 174 16.14 5.59 -4.31
C ILE A 174 16.46 4.24 -4.94
N GLY A 175 16.98 3.29 -4.15
CA GLY A 175 17.33 1.95 -4.62
C GLY A 175 16.11 1.14 -5.08
N LEU A 176 16.38 0.00 -5.73
CA LEU A 176 15.35 -0.93 -6.19
C LEU A 176 14.90 -1.93 -5.11
N GLY A 177 15.73 -2.14 -4.07
CA GLY A 177 15.61 -3.26 -3.13
C GLY A 177 16.64 -4.33 -3.43
#